data_AF-A0A6S7IIU3-F1
#
_entry.id   AF-A0A6S7IIU3-F1
#
_cell.length_a   1.000
_cell.length_b   1.000
_cell.length_c   1.000
_cell.angle_alpha   90.00
_cell.angle_beta   90.00
_cell.angle_gamma   90.00
#
_symmetry.space_group_name_H-M   'P 1'
#
loop_
_entity.id
_entity.type
_entity.pdbx_description
1 polymer ?
#
loop_
_entity_poly.entity_id
_entity_poly.type
_entity_poly.pdbx_seq_one_letter_code
_entity_poly.pdbx_strand_id
1 'polypeptide(L)'
;MPLYKVWSSTREVKKAVIACSFTEFVLKGKEKLGFSKEEEVNIYTNDDGTEVEEDTFLEFGSATIFIMTRKEDPAGDKDIESAIIMDDQSGQKVLKAPKHLSEDIVKKNSMIFGFNKKSAKLTAWQEAVNNAAFQFAKHDPDLLYNRAELKIKAEAEARKTYVFKKPSGSRSIHVQQESGPKPKRSKTSSDERKEQVSSVSIQLELIKNQISSKQQLCSKASAVKDFALCSKVQGEMRKLFQEKANHEKMLKMLQTKERKSTWYQKKKYTTTCRK
;
A
#
# COMPACT_ATOMS: atom_id res chain seq x y z
N MET A 1 -1.32 -29.67 -25.94
CA MET A 1 -2.23 -29.82 -24.80
C MET A 1 -2.71 -28.44 -24.39
N PRO A 2 -4.02 -28.18 -24.32
CA PRO A 2 -4.53 -26.87 -23.97
C PRO A 2 -4.23 -26.54 -22.49
N LEU A 3 -3.97 -25.25 -22.24
CA LEU A 3 -3.70 -24.70 -20.92
C LEU A 3 -4.93 -23.92 -20.46
N TYR A 4 -5.48 -24.26 -19.31
CA TYR A 4 -6.63 -23.61 -18.70
C TYR A 4 -6.24 -22.91 -17.39
N LYS A 5 -6.98 -21.87 -17.01
CA LYS A 5 -6.81 -21.19 -15.72
C LYS A 5 -7.98 -21.60 -14.82
N VAL A 6 -7.69 -22.03 -13.59
CA VAL A 6 -8.70 -22.43 -12.60
C VAL A 6 -8.54 -21.60 -11.33
N TRP A 7 -9.62 -20.94 -10.92
CA TRP A 7 -9.64 -20.04 -9.76
C TRP A 7 -10.59 -20.59 -8.69
N SER A 8 -10.31 -20.26 -7.42
CA SER A 8 -11.25 -20.50 -6.32
C SER A 8 -12.50 -19.63 -6.46
N SER A 9 -13.60 -20.02 -5.81
CA SER A 9 -14.83 -19.20 -5.70
C SER A 9 -14.54 -17.74 -5.28
N THR A 10 -13.64 -17.55 -4.30
CA THR A 10 -13.21 -16.24 -3.81
C THR A 10 -12.26 -15.48 -4.74
N ARG A 11 -11.83 -16.10 -5.85
CA ARG A 11 -10.83 -15.59 -6.81
C ARG A 11 -9.46 -15.26 -6.20
N GLU A 12 -9.19 -15.71 -4.97
CA GLU A 12 -7.93 -15.50 -4.26
C GLU A 12 -6.85 -16.46 -4.72
N VAL A 13 -7.20 -17.74 -4.91
CA VAL A 13 -6.28 -18.78 -5.36
C VAL A 13 -6.43 -18.95 -6.87
N LYS A 14 -5.36 -18.70 -7.61
CA LYS A 14 -5.32 -18.77 -9.07
C LYS A 14 -4.27 -19.77 -9.52
N LYS A 15 -4.70 -20.81 -10.23
CA LYS A 15 -3.83 -21.89 -10.70
C LYS A 15 -4.01 -22.07 -12.20
N ALA A 16 -3.02 -22.69 -12.83
CA ALA A 16 -3.07 -23.07 -14.23
C ALA A 16 -3.01 -24.59 -14.33
N VAL A 17 -3.85 -25.18 -15.17
CA VAL A 17 -4.00 -26.63 -15.36
C VAL A 17 -3.84 -26.93 -16.83
N ILE A 18 -3.00 -27.92 -17.14
CA ILE A 18 -2.87 -28.48 -18.49
C ILE A 18 -3.65 -29.79 -18.47
N ALA A 19 -4.66 -29.88 -19.31
CA ALA A 19 -5.54 -31.04 -19.40
C ALA A 19 -6.06 -31.18 -20.83
N CYS A 20 -6.26 -32.42 -21.28
CA CYS A 20 -6.82 -32.74 -22.59
C CYS A 20 -8.29 -33.20 -22.51
N SER A 21 -8.80 -33.47 -21.30
CA SER A 21 -10.20 -33.83 -21.04
C SER A 21 -10.75 -33.08 -19.83
N PHE A 22 -12.08 -33.03 -19.72
CA PHE A 22 -12.78 -32.45 -18.57
C PHE A 22 -12.43 -33.17 -17.26
N THR A 23 -12.43 -34.51 -17.28
CA THR A 23 -12.06 -35.36 -16.15
C THR A 23 -10.64 -35.09 -15.64
N GLU A 24 -9.67 -34.94 -16.55
CA GLU A 24 -8.29 -34.61 -16.22
C GLU A 24 -8.17 -33.18 -15.66
N PHE A 25 -8.95 -32.24 -16.21
CA PHE A 25 -9.01 -30.87 -15.73
C PHE A 25 -9.55 -30.80 -14.29
N VAL A 26 -10.63 -31.51 -13.99
CA VAL A 26 -11.25 -31.55 -12.66
C VAL A 26 -10.27 -32.13 -11.64
N LEU A 27 -9.63 -33.26 -11.94
CA LEU A 27 -8.68 -33.92 -11.03
C LEU A 27 -7.48 -33.02 -10.70
N LYS A 28 -6.83 -32.46 -11.72
CA LYS A 28 -5.68 -31.55 -11.53
C LYS A 28 -6.09 -30.21 -10.93
N GLY A 29 -7.30 -29.74 -11.23
CA GLY A 29 -7.87 -28.53 -10.65
C GLY A 29 -8.08 -28.68 -9.15
N LYS A 30 -8.71 -29.79 -8.72
CA LYS A 30 -8.90 -30.16 -7.32
C LYS A 30 -7.59 -30.22 -6.55
N GLU A 31 -6.60 -30.95 -7.09
CA GLU A 31 -5.28 -31.08 -6.48
C GLU A 31 -4.59 -29.72 -6.28
N LYS A 32 -4.64 -28.84 -7.29
CA LYS A 32 -3.98 -27.53 -7.22
C LYS A 32 -4.70 -26.50 -6.35
N LEU A 33 -6.02 -26.64 -6.17
CA LEU A 33 -6.83 -25.78 -5.32
C LEU A 33 -6.99 -26.32 -3.89
N GLY A 34 -6.51 -27.54 -3.62
CA GLY A 34 -6.54 -28.14 -2.28
C GLY A 34 -7.87 -28.78 -1.91
N PHE A 35 -8.69 -29.15 -2.89
CA PHE A 35 -9.93 -29.90 -2.66
C PHE A 35 -9.64 -31.39 -2.44
N SER A 36 -10.45 -32.06 -1.62
CA SER A 36 -10.37 -33.52 -1.48
C SER A 36 -10.78 -34.22 -2.79
N LYS A 37 -10.22 -35.40 -3.06
CA LYS A 37 -10.52 -36.15 -4.29
C LYS A 37 -12.00 -36.57 -4.38
N GLU A 38 -12.62 -36.82 -3.22
CA GLU A 38 -14.00 -37.26 -3.07
C GLU A 38 -15.03 -36.11 -3.09
N GLU A 39 -14.59 -34.85 -2.98
CA GLU A 39 -15.52 -33.70 -2.98
C GLU A 39 -16.10 -33.47 -4.39
N GLU A 40 -17.43 -33.37 -4.50
CA GLU A 40 -18.08 -32.95 -5.75
C GLU A 40 -17.90 -31.44 -5.96
N VAL A 41 -17.52 -31.05 -7.19
CA VAL A 41 -17.23 -29.67 -7.55
C VAL A 41 -17.98 -29.27 -8.80
N ASN A 42 -18.47 -28.03 -8.82
CA ASN A 42 -19.08 -27.42 -9.99
C ASN A 42 -18.07 -26.46 -10.62
N ILE A 43 -18.13 -26.33 -11.95
CA ILE A 43 -17.20 -25.51 -12.73
C ILE A 43 -18.01 -24.47 -13.49
N TYR A 44 -17.62 -23.21 -13.36
CA TYR A 44 -18.28 -22.08 -14.00
C TYR A 44 -17.31 -21.29 -14.88
N THR A 45 -17.82 -20.66 -15.93
CA THR A 45 -17.07 -19.67 -16.70
C THR A 45 -16.90 -18.39 -15.87
N ASN A 46 -15.72 -17.77 -15.93
CA ASN A 46 -15.47 -16.53 -15.18
C ASN A 46 -16.29 -15.34 -15.69
N ASP A 47 -16.59 -15.33 -16.99
CA ASP A 47 -17.15 -14.15 -17.67
C ASP A 47 -18.65 -14.03 -17.42
N ASP A 48 -19.41 -15.12 -17.58
CA ASP A 48 -20.87 -15.11 -17.49
C ASP A 48 -21.43 -15.99 -16.37
N GLY A 49 -20.58 -16.73 -15.66
CA GLY A 49 -21.03 -17.61 -14.56
C GLY A 49 -21.80 -18.84 -15.04
N THR A 50 -21.71 -19.20 -16.32
CA THR A 50 -22.35 -20.38 -16.90
C THR A 50 -21.67 -21.64 -16.39
N GLU A 51 -22.46 -22.63 -15.95
CA GLU A 51 -21.95 -23.93 -15.55
C GLU A 51 -21.40 -24.68 -16.78
N VAL A 52 -20.22 -25.28 -16.63
CA VAL A 52 -19.52 -25.98 -17.70
C VAL A 52 -19.67 -27.47 -17.47
N GLU A 53 -20.38 -28.10 -18.39
CA GLU A 53 -20.56 -29.55 -18.43
C GLU A 53 -19.49 -30.21 -19.32
N GLU A 54 -19.30 -31.53 -19.17
CA GLU A 54 -18.26 -32.31 -19.87
C GLU A 54 -18.31 -32.13 -21.39
N ASP A 55 -19.51 -32.07 -21.97
CA ASP A 55 -19.74 -31.95 -23.42
C ASP A 55 -19.35 -30.58 -23.97
N THR A 56 -19.46 -29.52 -23.16
CA THR A 56 -19.16 -28.13 -23.56
C THR A 56 -17.70 -27.73 -23.31
N PHE A 57 -16.97 -28.50 -22.49
CA PHE A 57 -15.63 -28.14 -22.03
C PHE A 57 -14.61 -27.97 -23.18
N LEU A 58 -14.72 -28.78 -24.22
CA LEU A 58 -13.80 -28.77 -25.36
C LEU A 58 -14.06 -27.63 -26.35
N GLU A 59 -15.21 -26.96 -26.26
CA GLU A 59 -15.55 -25.80 -27.09
C GLU A 59 -14.80 -24.54 -26.63
N PHE A 60 -14.34 -24.52 -25.37
CA PHE A 60 -13.61 -23.39 -24.81
C PHE A 60 -12.16 -23.36 -25.30
N GLY A 61 -11.75 -22.18 -25.80
CA GLY A 61 -10.39 -21.95 -26.27
C GLY A 61 -9.32 -22.11 -25.18
N SER A 62 -8.07 -22.26 -25.61
CA SER A 62 -6.92 -22.27 -24.69
C SER A 62 -6.84 -20.95 -23.93
N ALA A 63 -6.46 -21.02 -22.65
CA ALA A 63 -6.32 -19.91 -21.69
C ALA A 63 -7.63 -19.35 -21.11
N THR A 64 -8.76 -20.05 -21.33
CA THR A 64 -10.05 -19.76 -20.67
C THR A 64 -9.92 -19.87 -19.14
N ILE A 65 -10.66 -19.00 -18.43
CA ILE A 65 -10.67 -18.93 -16.96
C ILE A 65 -11.95 -19.58 -16.46
N PHE A 66 -11.77 -20.62 -15.65
CA PHE A 66 -12.84 -21.33 -14.97
C PHE A 66 -12.78 -21.08 -13.46
N ILE A 67 -13.94 -21.06 -12.83
CA ILE A 67 -14.12 -20.96 -11.38
C ILE A 67 -14.61 -22.32 -10.89
N MET A 68 -13.92 -22.90 -9.91
CA MET A 68 -14.31 -24.17 -9.30
C MET A 68 -14.89 -23.91 -7.91
N THR A 69 -16.12 -24.37 -7.67
CA THR A 69 -16.80 -24.25 -6.37
C THR A 69 -17.21 -25.62 -5.84
N ARG A 70 -17.46 -25.70 -4.53
CA ARG A 70 -18.05 -26.89 -3.91
C ARG A 70 -19.53 -26.92 -4.23
N LYS A 71 -20.11 -28.11 -4.39
CA LYS A 71 -21.53 -28.30 -4.72
C LYS A 71 -22.51 -27.66 -3.71
N GLU A 72 -22.07 -27.46 -2.47
CA GLU A 72 -22.86 -26.80 -1.41
C GLU A 72 -22.74 -25.26 -1.41
N ASP A 73 -21.86 -24.70 -2.24
CA ASP A 73 -21.64 -23.26 -2.35
C ASP A 73 -22.08 -22.75 -3.73
N PRO A 74 -23.21 -22.02 -3.84
CA PRO A 74 -23.57 -21.39 -5.09
C PRO A 74 -22.48 -20.39 -5.50
N ALA A 75 -22.17 -20.33 -6.80
CA ALA A 75 -21.28 -19.34 -7.37
C ALA A 75 -21.96 -17.96 -7.36
N GLY A 76 -21.92 -17.29 -6.21
CA GLY A 76 -22.52 -15.97 -6.01
C GLY A 76 -22.11 -15.37 -4.67
N ASP A 77 -21.93 -14.05 -4.65
CA ASP A 77 -21.53 -13.26 -3.48
C ASP A 77 -22.36 -13.64 -2.23
N LYS A 78 -21.70 -14.19 -1.20
CA LYS A 78 -22.29 -14.67 0.07
C LYS A 78 -22.71 -13.54 1.03
N ASP A 79 -23.27 -12.43 0.53
CA ASP A 79 -23.68 -11.30 1.37
C ASP A 79 -25.21 -11.20 1.60
N ILE A 80 -26.04 -12.19 1.21
CA ILE A 80 -27.51 -12.03 1.28
C ILE A 80 -28.26 -13.02 2.20
N GLU A 81 -27.74 -14.20 2.55
CA GLU A 81 -28.57 -15.23 3.21
C GLU A 81 -28.17 -15.58 4.64
N SER A 82 -28.04 -14.58 5.51
CA SER A 82 -28.14 -14.84 6.96
C SER A 82 -29.06 -13.83 7.64
N ALA A 83 -30.18 -14.36 8.14
CA ALA A 83 -31.33 -13.74 8.82
C ALA A 83 -32.53 -13.49 7.86
N ILE A 84 -33.71 -14.09 8.01
CA ILE A 84 -34.46 -14.44 9.22
C ILE A 84 -35.40 -15.62 8.88
N ILE A 85 -35.27 -16.73 9.61
CA ILE A 85 -36.39 -17.65 9.87
C ILE A 85 -37.03 -17.13 11.15
N MET A 86 -38.30 -16.70 11.07
CA MET A 86 -39.24 -16.78 12.19
C MET A 86 -40.65 -16.96 11.64
N ASP A 87 -41.29 -18.03 12.11
CA ASP A 87 -42.71 -18.31 11.96
C ASP A 87 -43.53 -17.22 12.65
N ASP A 88 -44.44 -16.57 11.92
CA ASP A 88 -45.65 -16.02 12.53
C ASP A 88 -46.83 -16.14 11.57
N GLN A 89 -47.93 -16.66 12.11
CA GLN A 89 -49.13 -17.06 11.40
C GLN A 89 -50.01 -15.83 11.12
N SER A 90 -49.82 -15.15 9.99
CA SER A 90 -50.90 -14.37 9.37
C SER A 90 -50.59 -14.02 7.91
N GLY A 91 -51.27 -14.71 6.99
CA GLY A 91 -51.13 -14.54 5.55
C GLY A 91 -51.69 -13.23 5.00
N GLN A 92 -50.99 -12.12 5.20
CA GLN A 92 -51.18 -10.89 4.43
C GLN A 92 -49.85 -10.35 3.89
N LYS A 93 -49.60 -10.60 2.61
CA LYS A 93 -48.49 -10.00 1.85
C LYS A 93 -48.77 -8.52 1.60
N VAL A 94 -48.27 -7.66 2.48
CA VAL A 94 -48.11 -6.23 2.20
C VAL A 94 -46.71 -6.02 1.64
N LEU A 95 -46.60 -5.71 0.35
CA LEU A 95 -45.33 -5.29 -0.28
C LEU A 95 -44.93 -3.93 0.30
N LYS A 96 -44.10 -3.92 1.34
CA LYS A 96 -43.40 -2.71 1.79
C LYS A 96 -42.23 -2.46 0.85
N ALA A 97 -42.18 -1.26 0.26
CA ALA A 97 -41.05 -0.79 -0.54
C ALA A 97 -39.72 -1.01 0.23
N PRO A 98 -38.63 -1.43 -0.44
CA PRO A 98 -37.36 -1.68 0.21
C PRO A 98 -36.89 -0.40 0.90
N LYS A 99 -36.82 -0.49 2.23
CA LYS A 99 -36.33 0.55 3.13
C LYS A 99 -34.87 0.84 2.77
N HIS A 100 -34.56 2.11 2.55
CA HIS A 100 -33.23 2.74 2.52
C HIS A 100 -32.06 1.79 2.20
N LEU A 101 -31.42 1.95 1.02
CA LEU A 101 -30.08 1.40 0.79
C LEU A 101 -29.21 1.72 2.02
N SER A 102 -28.58 0.70 2.60
CA SER A 102 -27.75 0.90 3.79
C SER A 102 -26.68 1.95 3.50
N GLU A 103 -26.37 2.77 4.51
CA GLU A 103 -25.43 3.89 4.34
C GLU A 103 -24.06 3.40 3.82
N ASP A 104 -23.69 2.17 4.15
CA ASP A 104 -22.46 1.52 3.68
C ASP A 104 -22.49 1.21 2.17
N ILE A 105 -23.65 0.80 1.63
CA ILE A 105 -23.82 0.58 0.19
C ILE A 105 -23.71 1.91 -0.55
N VAL A 106 -24.40 2.95 -0.06
CA VAL A 106 -24.34 4.29 -0.64
C VAL A 106 -22.91 4.84 -0.59
N LYS A 107 -22.21 4.65 0.53
CA LYS A 107 -20.82 5.07 0.70
C LYS A 107 -19.89 4.36 -0.27
N LYS A 108 -20.00 3.04 -0.43
CA LYS A 108 -19.19 2.24 -1.36
C LYS A 108 -19.43 2.66 -2.81
N ASN A 109 -20.69 2.88 -3.19
CA ASN A 109 -21.06 3.23 -4.57
C ASN A 109 -20.75 4.70 -4.92
N SER A 110 -20.77 5.61 -3.94
CA SER A 110 -20.45 7.03 -4.12
C SER A 110 -18.95 7.36 -4.15
N MET A 111 -18.05 6.41 -3.83
CA MET A 111 -16.60 6.65 -3.86
C MET A 111 -16.12 7.00 -5.28
N ILE A 112 -15.71 8.24 -5.53
CA ILE A 112 -15.15 8.70 -6.81
C ILE A 112 -13.72 8.20 -7.00
N PHE A 113 -12.89 8.29 -5.96
CA PHE A 113 -11.50 7.87 -5.95
C PHE A 113 -11.29 6.63 -5.09
N GLY A 114 -10.34 5.78 -5.47
CA GLY A 114 -9.91 4.63 -4.65
C GLY A 114 -10.72 3.34 -4.84
N PHE A 115 -11.74 3.33 -5.71
CA PHE A 115 -12.62 2.17 -5.94
C PHE A 115 -11.86 0.86 -6.22
N ASN A 116 -10.79 0.90 -7.03
CA ASN A 116 -9.99 -0.29 -7.40
C ASN A 116 -8.68 -0.44 -6.60
N LYS A 117 -8.40 0.42 -5.61
CA LYS A 117 -7.10 0.47 -4.93
C LYS A 117 -7.26 0.27 -3.42
N LYS A 118 -7.61 -0.96 -3.00
CA LYS A 118 -7.80 -1.34 -1.59
C LYS A 118 -6.60 -1.02 -0.68
N SER A 119 -5.38 -0.96 -1.22
CA SER A 119 -4.14 -0.73 -0.46
C SER A 119 -3.52 0.67 -0.61
N ALA A 120 -4.05 1.52 -1.49
CA ALA A 120 -3.46 2.84 -1.72
C ALA A 120 -4.07 3.87 -0.77
N LYS A 121 -3.22 4.52 0.04
CA LYS A 121 -3.64 5.65 0.88
C LYS A 121 -4.14 6.78 -0.01
N LEU A 122 -5.39 7.19 0.18
CA LEU A 122 -5.96 8.34 -0.51
C LEU A 122 -5.31 9.63 -0.01
N THR A 123 -5.24 10.64 -0.89
CA THR A 123 -4.84 11.98 -0.47
C THR A 123 -5.99 12.65 0.29
N ALA A 124 -5.68 13.58 1.20
CA ALA A 124 -6.69 14.36 1.92
C ALA A 124 -7.71 15.03 0.98
N TRP A 125 -7.24 15.46 -0.21
CA TRP A 125 -8.13 15.97 -1.25
C TRP A 125 -9.11 14.87 -1.71
N GLN A 126 -8.62 13.74 -2.17
CA GLN A 126 -9.48 12.65 -2.65
C GLN A 126 -10.47 12.15 -1.59
N GLU A 127 -10.07 12.10 -0.32
CA GLU A 127 -10.97 11.79 0.80
C GLU A 127 -12.09 12.82 0.92
N ALA A 128 -11.78 14.11 0.81
CA ALA A 128 -12.78 15.17 0.81
C ALA A 128 -13.73 15.10 -0.39
N VAL A 129 -13.26 14.73 -1.59
CA VAL A 129 -14.14 14.48 -2.74
C VAL A 129 -15.11 13.35 -2.41
N ASN A 130 -14.58 12.23 -1.92
CA ASN A 130 -15.38 11.04 -1.64
C ASN A 130 -16.42 11.32 -0.55
N ASN A 131 -16.04 12.07 0.48
CA ASN A 131 -16.97 12.50 1.52
C ASN A 131 -18.07 13.40 0.96
N ALA A 132 -17.72 14.38 0.11
CA ALA A 132 -18.72 15.23 -0.54
C ALA A 132 -19.67 14.43 -1.46
N ALA A 133 -19.12 13.50 -2.24
CA ALA A 133 -19.91 12.61 -3.10
C ALA A 133 -20.88 11.74 -2.29
N PHE A 134 -20.45 11.22 -1.15
CA PHE A 134 -21.31 10.47 -0.24
C PHE A 134 -22.47 11.32 0.29
N GLN A 135 -22.23 12.57 0.69
CA GLN A 135 -23.29 13.47 1.14
C GLN A 135 -24.31 13.74 0.01
N PHE A 136 -23.84 14.02 -1.21
CA PHE A 136 -24.74 14.21 -2.35
C PHE A 136 -25.56 12.96 -2.67
N ALA A 137 -24.95 11.77 -2.63
CA ALA A 137 -25.65 10.51 -2.86
C ALA A 137 -26.65 10.14 -1.74
N LYS A 138 -26.42 10.64 -0.51
CA LYS A 138 -27.37 10.50 0.60
C LYS A 138 -28.63 11.36 0.40
N HIS A 139 -28.47 12.53 -0.19
CA HIS A 139 -29.59 13.43 -0.50
C HIS A 139 -30.36 13.00 -1.75
N ASP A 140 -29.63 12.71 -2.85
CA ASP A 140 -30.21 12.31 -4.12
C ASP A 140 -29.58 10.97 -4.58
N PRO A 141 -30.23 9.82 -4.29
CA PRO A 141 -29.72 8.51 -4.70
C PRO A 141 -29.56 8.34 -6.22
N ASP A 142 -30.34 9.08 -7.03
CA ASP A 142 -30.29 9.02 -8.50
C ASP A 142 -28.94 9.48 -9.07
N LEU A 143 -28.20 10.31 -8.33
CA LEU A 143 -26.85 10.75 -8.71
C LEU A 143 -25.84 9.59 -8.76
N LEU A 144 -26.14 8.43 -8.14
CA LEU A 144 -25.30 7.24 -8.25
C LEU A 144 -25.29 6.68 -9.68
N TYR A 145 -26.37 6.83 -10.42
CA TYR A 145 -26.43 6.44 -11.85
C TYR A 145 -25.66 7.44 -12.72
N ASN A 146 -25.74 8.74 -12.40
CA ASN A 146 -25.03 9.81 -13.10
C ASN A 146 -23.69 10.17 -12.45
N ARG A 147 -22.75 9.22 -12.50
CA ARG A 147 -21.44 9.33 -11.85
C ARG A 147 -20.62 10.56 -12.28
N ALA A 148 -20.80 11.01 -13.53
CA ALA A 148 -20.12 12.20 -14.05
C ALA A 148 -20.57 13.49 -13.33
N GLU A 149 -21.89 13.66 -13.13
CA GLU A 149 -22.45 14.81 -12.43
C GLU A 149 -22.11 14.79 -10.94
N LEU A 150 -22.20 13.62 -10.32
CA LEU A 150 -21.80 13.41 -8.94
C LEU A 150 -20.35 13.84 -8.71
N LYS A 151 -19.46 13.46 -9.62
CA LYS A 151 -18.05 13.85 -9.57
C LYS A 151 -17.88 15.37 -9.65
N ILE A 152 -18.55 16.04 -10.59
CA ILE A 152 -18.43 17.50 -10.77
C ILE A 152 -18.92 18.24 -9.52
N LYS A 153 -20.07 17.85 -8.97
CA LYS A 153 -20.62 18.44 -7.74
C LYS A 153 -19.70 18.21 -6.53
N ALA A 154 -19.22 17.00 -6.35
CA ALA A 154 -18.29 16.65 -5.27
C ALA A 154 -16.94 17.39 -5.39
N GLU A 155 -16.43 17.55 -6.62
CA GLU A 155 -15.21 18.32 -6.86
C GLU A 155 -15.39 19.81 -6.55
N ALA A 156 -16.52 20.39 -6.94
CA ALA A 156 -16.85 21.79 -6.67
C ALA A 156 -16.97 22.05 -5.16
N GLU A 157 -17.66 21.17 -4.43
CA GLU A 157 -17.87 21.32 -2.98
C GLU A 157 -16.55 21.34 -2.23
N ALA A 158 -15.69 20.38 -2.52
CA ALA A 158 -14.44 20.28 -1.78
C ALA A 158 -13.33 21.20 -2.31
N ARG A 159 -13.50 21.84 -3.47
CA ARG A 159 -12.70 23.03 -3.84
C ARG A 159 -12.99 24.25 -2.96
N LYS A 160 -14.11 24.28 -2.23
CA LYS A 160 -14.34 25.34 -1.22
C LYS A 160 -13.34 25.25 -0.06
N THR A 161 -12.89 24.03 0.26
CA THR A 161 -11.95 23.77 1.37
C THR A 161 -10.52 23.48 0.89
N TYR A 162 -10.30 23.17 -0.39
CA TYR A 162 -8.99 22.85 -0.97
C TYR A 162 -8.62 23.74 -2.15
N VAL A 163 -7.39 24.26 -2.16
CA VAL A 163 -6.83 25.08 -3.25
C VAL A 163 -5.56 24.44 -3.81
N PHE A 164 -5.30 24.65 -5.11
CA PHE A 164 -4.07 24.16 -5.73
C PHE A 164 -2.81 24.83 -5.16
N LYS A 165 -1.80 24.02 -4.82
CA LYS A 165 -0.47 24.45 -4.35
C LYS A 165 0.32 25.25 -5.41
N LYS A 166 0.02 25.01 -6.68
CA LYS A 166 0.68 25.63 -7.83
C LYS A 166 -0.39 26.00 -8.86
N PRO A 167 -0.17 27.06 -9.66
CA PRO A 167 -1.06 27.40 -10.77
C PRO A 167 -1.20 26.28 -11.80
N SER A 168 -0.25 25.34 -11.85
CA SER A 168 -0.27 24.17 -12.74
C SER A 168 -1.10 22.97 -12.23
N GLY A 169 -1.91 23.11 -11.17
CA GLY A 169 -2.99 22.18 -10.82
C GLY A 169 -2.64 20.81 -10.21
N SER A 170 -1.38 20.47 -9.97
CA SER A 170 -1.01 19.05 -9.70
C SER A 170 -1.11 18.58 -8.25
N ARG A 171 -1.25 19.47 -7.26
CA ARG A 171 -1.38 19.11 -5.83
C ARG A 171 -2.27 20.09 -5.10
N SER A 172 -3.34 19.61 -4.46
CA SER A 172 -4.22 20.44 -3.62
C SER A 172 -3.73 20.50 -2.18
N ILE A 173 -3.95 21.63 -1.51
CA ILE A 173 -3.68 21.86 -0.09
C ILE A 173 -5.01 22.24 0.57
N HIS A 174 -5.29 21.67 1.74
CA HIS A 174 -6.42 22.10 2.56
C HIS A 174 -6.19 23.55 3.01
N VAL A 175 -7.16 24.41 2.73
CA VAL A 175 -7.21 25.78 3.23
C VAL A 175 -7.66 25.71 4.69
N GLN A 176 -6.79 25.22 5.57
CA GLN A 176 -6.96 25.52 6.98
C GLN A 176 -6.70 27.02 7.16
N GLN A 177 -7.63 27.71 7.81
CA GLN A 177 -7.43 29.04 8.37
C GLN A 177 -6.29 28.99 9.41
N GLU A 178 -5.05 28.89 8.95
CA GLU A 178 -3.86 29.15 9.76
C GLU A 178 -3.19 30.39 9.21
N SER A 179 -3.66 31.54 9.68
CA SER A 179 -3.01 32.84 9.60
C SER A 179 -1.74 32.87 10.47
N GLY A 180 -0.77 32.02 10.14
CA GLY A 180 0.53 31.99 10.78
C GLY A 180 1.62 31.72 9.75
N PRO A 181 2.65 32.57 9.63
CA PRO A 181 3.79 32.25 8.80
C PRO A 181 4.45 30.97 9.37
N LYS A 182 4.27 29.84 8.69
CA LYS A 182 4.97 28.59 9.04
C LYS A 182 6.45 28.90 9.19
N PRO A 183 7.10 28.55 10.31
CA PRO A 183 8.49 28.93 10.56
C PRO A 183 9.35 28.39 9.41
N LYS A 184 9.95 29.31 8.65
CA LYS A 184 10.93 28.93 7.63
C LYS A 184 12.06 28.25 8.39
N ARG A 185 12.21 26.94 8.17
CA ARG A 185 13.34 26.16 8.70
C ARG A 185 14.62 26.97 8.52
N SER A 186 15.30 27.30 9.63
CA SER A 186 16.55 28.05 9.59
C SER A 186 17.50 27.32 8.65
N LYS A 187 17.90 28.00 7.58
CA LYS A 187 18.91 27.48 6.69
C LYS A 187 20.21 27.63 7.44
N THR A 188 20.83 26.54 7.85
CA THR A 188 22.20 26.59 8.35
C THR A 188 23.08 27.27 7.30
N SER A 189 24.07 28.04 7.74
CA SER A 189 25.03 28.65 6.83
C SER A 189 25.85 27.57 6.11
N SER A 190 26.46 27.92 4.99
CA SER A 190 27.43 27.03 4.34
C SER A 190 28.64 26.78 5.24
N ASP A 191 29.06 27.79 5.99
CA ASP A 191 30.26 27.72 6.82
C ASP A 191 30.00 26.89 8.07
N GLU A 192 28.85 27.07 8.72
CA GLU A 192 28.40 26.19 9.82
C GLU A 192 28.37 24.72 9.42
N ARG A 193 27.95 24.40 8.18
CA ARG A 193 27.96 23.01 7.70
C ARG A 193 29.37 22.46 7.52
N LYS A 194 30.30 23.27 7.01
CA LYS A 194 31.70 22.87 6.85
C LYS A 194 32.38 22.67 8.19
N GLU A 195 32.11 23.55 9.14
CA GLU A 195 32.59 23.43 10.52
C GLU A 195 32.06 22.16 11.19
N GLN A 196 30.76 21.83 11.00
CA GLN A 196 30.19 20.56 11.46
C GLN A 196 30.83 19.33 10.81
N VAL A 197 31.15 19.39 9.51
CA VAL A 197 31.88 18.31 8.82
C VAL A 197 33.28 18.16 9.40
N SER A 198 33.98 19.26 9.62
CA SER A 198 35.33 19.27 10.20
C SER A 198 35.33 18.71 11.64
N SER A 199 34.43 19.19 12.51
CA SER A 199 34.36 18.75 13.89
C SER A 199 34.03 17.25 14.02
N VAL A 200 33.07 16.74 13.24
CA VAL A 200 32.76 15.30 13.21
C VAL A 200 33.92 14.48 12.65
N SER A 201 34.67 15.02 11.68
CA SER A 201 35.86 14.36 11.15
C SER A 201 36.97 14.25 12.19
N ILE A 202 37.21 15.30 12.98
CA ILE A 202 38.20 15.30 14.08
C ILE A 202 37.80 14.28 15.15
N GLN A 203 36.52 14.24 15.53
CA GLN A 203 36.01 13.24 16.49
C GLN A 203 36.21 11.81 15.98
N LEU A 204 35.99 11.55 14.69
CA LEU A 204 36.24 10.23 14.09
C LEU A 204 37.70 9.81 14.17
N GLU A 205 38.62 10.75 13.95
CA GLU A 205 40.05 10.49 14.04
C GLU A 205 40.47 10.19 15.49
N LEU A 206 39.96 10.95 16.45
CA LEU A 206 40.19 10.70 17.88
C LEU A 206 39.68 9.31 18.31
N ILE A 207 38.48 8.91 17.89
CA ILE A 207 37.94 7.57 18.17
C ILE A 207 38.79 6.48 17.51
N LYS A 208 39.26 6.68 16.27
CA LYS A 208 40.17 5.72 15.60
C LYS A 208 41.47 5.53 16.37
N ASN A 209 42.05 6.63 16.86
CA ASN A 209 43.27 6.58 17.68
C ASN A 209 43.02 5.86 19.01
N GLN A 210 41.88 6.11 19.65
CA GLN A 210 41.48 5.39 20.87
C GLN A 210 41.32 3.89 20.61
N ILE A 211 40.64 3.48 19.53
CA ILE A 211 40.51 2.06 19.14
C ILE A 211 41.89 1.43 18.95
N SER A 212 42.80 2.10 18.24
CA SER A 212 44.16 1.61 18.02
C SER A 212 44.93 1.43 19.33
N SER A 213 44.87 2.41 20.24
CA SER A 213 45.52 2.33 21.56
C SER A 213 44.96 1.18 22.41
N LYS A 214 43.64 0.99 22.41
CA LYS A 214 42.97 -0.10 23.14
C LYS A 214 43.28 -1.46 22.52
N GLN A 215 43.43 -1.54 21.21
CA GLN A 215 43.88 -2.76 20.53
C GLN A 215 45.29 -3.15 20.94
N GLN A 216 46.21 -2.19 21.05
CA GLN A 216 47.57 -2.42 21.57
C GLN A 216 47.57 -2.81 23.05
N LEU A 217 46.69 -2.20 23.86
CA LEU A 217 46.53 -2.57 25.27
C LEU A 217 46.00 -4.02 25.40
N CYS A 218 45.03 -4.39 24.57
CA CYS A 218 44.46 -5.73 24.53
C CYS A 218 45.51 -6.78 24.14
N SER A 219 46.37 -6.49 23.16
CA SER A 219 47.44 -7.42 22.77
C SER A 219 48.47 -7.60 23.87
N LYS A 220 48.86 -6.52 24.57
CA LYS A 220 49.75 -6.59 25.74
C LYS A 220 49.14 -7.38 26.90
N ALA A 221 47.87 -7.13 27.25
CA ALA A 221 47.17 -7.85 28.30
C ALA A 221 47.04 -9.35 27.98
N SER A 222 46.78 -9.68 26.71
CA SER A 222 46.74 -11.06 26.24
C SER A 222 48.10 -11.76 26.35
N ALA A 223 49.21 -11.05 26.11
CA ALA A 223 50.55 -11.60 26.27
C ALA A 223 50.90 -11.93 27.73
N VAL A 224 50.41 -11.11 28.67
CA VAL A 224 50.60 -11.30 30.13
C VAL A 224 49.55 -12.26 30.73
N LYS A 225 48.62 -12.78 29.91
CA LYS A 225 47.49 -13.63 30.35
C LYS A 225 46.56 -12.93 31.36
N ASP A 226 46.48 -11.60 31.33
CA ASP A 226 45.49 -10.84 32.08
C ASP A 226 44.16 -10.82 31.31
N PHE A 227 43.39 -11.90 31.47
CA PHE A 227 42.11 -12.07 30.77
C PHE A 227 41.02 -11.12 31.27
N ALA A 228 41.09 -10.68 32.53
CA ALA A 228 40.13 -9.75 33.10
C ALA A 228 40.28 -8.37 32.45
N LEU A 229 41.51 -7.86 32.32
CA LEU A 229 41.79 -6.62 31.61
C LEU A 229 41.44 -6.75 30.13
N CYS A 230 41.78 -7.87 29.48
CA CYS A 230 41.44 -8.12 28.08
C CYS A 230 39.93 -8.02 27.82
N SER A 231 39.10 -8.70 28.64
CA SER A 231 37.64 -8.65 28.54
C SER A 231 37.09 -7.23 28.71
N LYS A 232 37.61 -6.48 29.69
CA LYS A 232 37.24 -5.07 29.93
C LYS A 232 37.56 -4.19 28.72
N VAL A 233 38.78 -4.30 28.20
CA VAL A 233 39.26 -3.50 27.05
C VAL A 233 38.47 -3.84 25.78
N GLN A 234 38.13 -5.12 25.55
CA GLN A 234 37.27 -5.51 24.44
C GLN A 234 35.85 -4.93 24.55
N GLY A 235 35.29 -4.88 25.77
CA GLY A 235 34.01 -4.22 26.02
C GLY A 235 34.03 -2.72 25.69
N GLU A 236 35.09 -2.02 26.09
CA GLU A 236 35.31 -0.61 25.73
C GLU A 236 35.49 -0.41 24.22
N MET A 237 36.25 -1.29 23.55
CA MET A 237 36.42 -1.24 22.09
C MET A 237 35.08 -1.39 21.35
N ARG A 238 34.18 -2.28 21.79
CA ARG A 238 32.85 -2.43 21.18
C ARG A 238 32.05 -1.12 21.25
N LYS A 239 32.11 -0.40 22.38
CA LYS A 239 31.47 0.92 22.53
C LYS A 239 32.08 1.94 21.56
N LEU A 240 33.41 2.01 21.47
CA LEU A 240 34.09 2.91 20.52
C LEU A 240 33.76 2.58 19.06
N PHE A 241 33.60 1.30 18.69
CA PHE A 241 33.15 0.92 17.34
C PHE A 241 31.72 1.39 17.05
N GLN A 242 30.82 1.34 18.03
CA GLN A 242 29.46 1.84 17.88
C GLN A 242 29.43 3.37 17.71
N GLU A 243 30.23 4.09 18.51
CA GLU A 243 30.40 5.54 18.39
C GLU A 243 31.00 5.92 17.03
N LYS A 244 32.05 5.23 16.58
CA LYS A 244 32.63 5.40 15.24
C LYS A 244 31.57 5.26 14.15
N ALA A 245 30.76 4.19 14.19
CA ALA A 245 29.71 3.97 13.21
C ALA A 245 28.65 5.08 13.21
N ASN A 246 28.33 5.65 14.38
CA ASN A 246 27.40 6.77 14.50
C ASN A 246 27.98 8.05 13.89
N HIS A 247 29.24 8.38 14.17
CA HIS A 247 29.90 9.55 13.59
C HIS A 247 30.12 9.41 12.08
N GLU A 248 30.42 8.21 11.56
CA GLU A 248 30.50 7.95 10.12
C GLU A 248 29.16 8.19 9.42
N LYS A 249 28.04 7.74 10.02
CA LYS A 249 26.69 8.05 9.53
C LYS A 249 26.42 9.55 9.52
N MET A 250 26.78 10.25 10.60
CA MET A 250 26.60 11.71 10.71
C MET A 250 27.41 12.45 9.63
N LEU A 251 28.68 12.07 9.43
CA LEU A 251 29.55 12.64 8.42
C LEU A 251 28.97 12.46 7.01
N LYS A 252 28.52 11.24 6.67
CA LYS A 252 27.90 10.94 5.38
C LYS A 252 26.64 11.78 5.14
N MET A 253 25.81 11.98 6.17
CA MET A 253 24.64 12.85 6.08
C MET A 253 25.02 14.31 5.84
N LEU A 254 26.00 14.85 6.57
CA LEU A 254 26.46 16.23 6.42
C LEU A 254 27.10 16.48 5.04
N GLN A 255 27.97 15.58 4.58
CA GLN A 255 28.57 15.64 3.24
C GLN A 255 27.50 15.59 2.14
N THR A 256 26.45 14.77 2.31
CA THR A 256 25.34 14.72 1.35
C THR A 256 24.56 16.04 1.32
N LYS A 257 24.33 16.67 2.47
CA LYS A 257 23.70 18.01 2.54
C LYS A 257 24.58 19.06 1.86
N GLU A 258 25.89 19.00 2.07
CA GLU A 258 26.84 19.91 1.43
C GLU A 258 26.86 19.75 -0.09
N ARG A 259 26.96 18.50 -0.60
CA ARG A 259 26.88 18.21 -2.06
C ARG A 259 25.60 18.72 -2.69
N LYS A 260 24.47 18.59 -2.01
CA LYS A 260 23.19 19.15 -2.48
C LYS A 260 23.24 20.68 -2.49
N SER A 261 23.77 21.30 -1.44
CA SER A 261 23.91 22.76 -1.35
C SER A 261 24.78 23.32 -2.48
N THR A 262 25.95 22.73 -2.72
CA THR A 262 26.87 23.15 -3.78
C THR A 262 26.23 22.98 -5.16
N TRP A 263 25.51 21.88 -5.39
CA TRP A 263 24.75 21.67 -6.63
C TRP A 263 23.70 22.76 -6.87
N TYR A 264 22.89 23.10 -5.85
CA TYR A 264 21.88 24.17 -5.96
C TYR A 264 22.53 25.54 -6.18
N GLN A 265 23.65 25.84 -5.53
CA GLN A 265 24.38 27.09 -5.74
C GLN A 265 24.91 27.16 -7.18
N LYS A 266 25.58 26.11 -7.67
CA LYS A 266 26.09 26.04 -9.05
C LYS A 266 24.98 26.25 -10.08
N LYS A 267 23.83 25.58 -9.90
CA LYS A 267 22.67 25.71 -10.80
C LYS A 267 22.07 27.12 -10.81
N LYS A 268 22.04 27.80 -9.66
CA LYS A 268 21.59 29.20 -9.60
C LYS A 268 22.52 30.10 -10.42
N TYR A 269 23.83 30.04 -10.20
CA TYR A 269 24.79 30.84 -10.96
C TYR A 269 24.72 30.58 -12.47
N THR A 270 24.58 29.33 -12.91
CA THR A 270 24.42 29.02 -14.35
C THR A 270 23.13 29.57 -14.97
N THR A 271 22.09 29.78 -14.17
CA THR A 271 20.81 30.34 -14.65
C THR A 271 20.85 31.87 -14.66
N THR A 272 21.56 32.49 -13.72
CA THR A 272 21.70 33.95 -13.65
C THR A 272 22.64 34.52 -14.72
N CYS A 273 23.68 33.77 -15.15
CA CYS A 273 24.60 34.19 -16.22
C CYS A 273 24.07 33.94 -17.65
N ARG A 274 22.84 33.44 -17.81
CA ARG A 274 22.19 33.21 -19.13
C ARG A 274 21.05 34.19 -19.41
N LYS A 275 21.03 35.33 -18.72
CA LYS A 275 20.13 36.46 -18.99
C LYS A 275 20.94 37.66 -19.42
#